data_AF-A0A6C8GZQ4-F1
#
_entry.id   AF-A0A6C8GZQ4-F1
#
_cell.length_a   1.000
_cell.length_b   1.000
_cell.length_c   1.000
_cell.angle_alpha   90.00
_cell.angle_beta   90.00
_cell.angle_gamma   90.00
#
_symmetry.space_group_name_H-M   'P 1'
#
loop_
_entity.id
_entity.type
_entity.pdbx_description
1 polymer ?
#
loop_
_entity_poly.entity_id
_entity_poly.type
_entity_poly.pdbx_seq_one_letter_code
_entity_poly.pdbx_strand_id
1 'polypeptide(L)'
;MNDLKALQQLYPDGALEDQFGWPVKTGKLWWSADLNSSKAHQAINLKTGQISAPTSTSLQACLVNARNVPASITLTSTAMDAAKGAAVAKKGEAIPLTVTVKNRAGVPIANEPFTLKRGDANDRLDIKYTWNTTADDLTLQELTPSPTTKSMTASGNVFSGVTGADGTATFTVNQDGSVGLKTELTASATGDVTQSTNTVLGVIFTVITSPDSSYAEFWGHMPDTLTVDGVTLHRPLLMKEAPAGATDSRKENNETWVSVYTKADGTIYDMSKNCGGVAGFPAKGVLEKMRDEQIAVANGWPTISLPYVSSTPGTYNYCRVSLAKGGATHCPTTNNDFTIGYAACLVQP
;
A
#
# COMPACT_ATOMS: atom_id res chain seq x y z
N MET A 1 -17.17 26.43 -26.18
CA MET A 1 -17.66 27.80 -26.14
C MET A 1 -16.66 28.71 -26.81
N ASN A 2 -15.39 28.72 -26.40
CA ASN A 2 -14.37 29.59 -27.03
C ASN A 2 -14.26 29.41 -28.56
N ASP A 3 -14.18 28.17 -29.04
CA ASP A 3 -14.10 27.90 -30.50
C ASP A 3 -15.34 28.43 -31.25
N LEU A 4 -16.54 28.20 -30.70
CA LEU A 4 -17.79 28.66 -31.31
C LEU A 4 -17.95 30.19 -31.24
N LYS A 5 -17.46 30.84 -30.18
CA LYS A 5 -17.39 32.30 -30.09
C LYS A 5 -16.46 32.86 -31.15
N ALA A 6 -15.27 32.28 -31.31
CA ALA A 6 -14.32 32.69 -32.33
C ALA A 6 -14.92 32.54 -33.74
N LEU A 7 -15.62 31.42 -33.99
CA LEU A 7 -16.32 31.20 -35.25
C LEU A 7 -17.42 32.25 -35.50
N GLN A 8 -18.21 32.60 -34.48
CA GLN A 8 -19.23 33.65 -34.58
C GLN A 8 -18.62 35.04 -34.80
N GLN A 9 -17.50 35.35 -34.16
CA GLN A 9 -16.80 36.63 -34.33
C GLN A 9 -16.17 36.78 -35.72
N LEU A 10 -15.67 35.67 -36.29
CA LEU A 10 -15.11 35.66 -37.63
C LEU A 10 -16.19 35.80 -38.72
N TYR A 11 -17.39 35.30 -38.44
CA TYR A 11 -18.52 35.29 -39.37
C TYR A 11 -19.82 35.79 -38.71
N PRO A 12 -19.90 37.08 -38.35
CA PRO A 12 -21.06 37.64 -37.66
C PRO A 12 -22.30 37.69 -38.55
N ASP A 13 -23.47 37.90 -37.94
CA ASP A 13 -24.76 38.13 -38.61
C ASP A 13 -25.18 37.06 -39.64
N GLY A 14 -24.64 35.84 -39.51
CA GLY A 14 -24.94 34.73 -40.41
C GLY A 14 -24.05 34.64 -41.64
N ALA A 15 -22.95 35.40 -41.70
CA ALA A 15 -21.98 35.35 -42.80
C ALA A 15 -21.39 33.93 -43.03
N LEU A 16 -21.38 33.07 -41.99
CA LEU A 16 -20.93 31.68 -42.10
C LEU A 16 -21.85 30.87 -43.03
N GLU A 17 -23.16 31.18 -43.03
CA GLU A 17 -24.11 30.60 -43.97
C GLU A 17 -23.88 31.10 -45.38
N ASP A 18 -23.69 32.40 -45.54
CA ASP A 18 -23.49 33.01 -46.86
C ASP A 18 -22.22 32.52 -47.55
N GLN A 19 -21.16 32.27 -46.79
CA GLN A 19 -19.88 31.86 -47.35
C GLN A 19 -19.73 30.33 -47.47
N PHE A 20 -20.25 29.56 -46.52
CA PHE A 20 -19.99 28.12 -46.43
C PHE A 20 -21.26 27.25 -46.33
N GLY A 21 -22.45 27.84 -46.34
CA GLY A 21 -23.72 27.12 -46.33
C GLY A 21 -24.10 26.50 -44.97
N TRP A 22 -23.44 26.89 -43.88
CA TRP A 22 -23.79 26.41 -42.54
C TRP A 22 -25.15 27.01 -42.09
N PRO A 23 -26.06 26.26 -41.46
CA PRO A 23 -27.45 26.69 -41.21
C PRO A 23 -27.61 27.68 -40.04
N VAL A 24 -26.89 28.80 -40.07
CA VAL A 24 -26.79 29.80 -38.99
C VAL A 24 -27.98 30.77 -38.96
N LYS A 25 -28.52 31.18 -40.11
CA LYS A 25 -29.61 32.17 -40.22
C LYS A 25 -30.92 31.69 -39.61
N THR A 26 -31.08 30.37 -39.47
CA THR A 26 -32.19 29.72 -38.75
C THR A 26 -32.27 30.14 -37.28
N GLY A 27 -31.17 30.66 -36.70
CA GLY A 27 -31.10 31.05 -35.29
C GLY A 27 -31.07 29.88 -34.31
N LYS A 28 -30.90 28.64 -34.79
CA LYS A 28 -30.72 27.47 -33.92
C LYS A 28 -29.45 27.61 -33.08
N LEU A 29 -29.53 27.08 -31.85
CA LEU A 29 -28.41 27.06 -30.91
C LEU A 29 -27.38 26.00 -31.30
N TRP A 30 -26.11 26.35 -31.13
CA TRP A 30 -24.97 25.46 -31.33
C TRP A 30 -24.38 25.08 -29.97
N TRP A 31 -24.45 23.79 -29.64
CA TRP A 31 -24.02 23.24 -28.37
C TRP A 31 -22.49 23.21 -28.26
N SER A 32 -21.98 23.50 -27.07
CA SER A 32 -20.57 23.34 -26.74
C SER A 32 -20.33 22.21 -25.74
N ALA A 33 -19.29 21.43 -25.99
CA ALA A 33 -18.89 20.32 -25.12
C ALA A 33 -18.37 20.78 -23.75
N ASP A 34 -17.66 21.90 -23.71
CA ASP A 34 -17.18 22.52 -22.47
C ASP A 34 -18.33 23.03 -21.59
N LEU A 35 -18.17 22.80 -20.29
CA LEU A 35 -19.04 23.32 -19.25
C LEU A 35 -18.64 24.74 -18.85
N ASN A 36 -19.61 25.51 -18.36
CA ASN A 36 -19.34 26.78 -17.70
C ASN A 36 -18.71 26.61 -16.31
N SER A 37 -18.41 27.74 -15.66
CA SER A 37 -17.89 27.80 -14.29
C SER A 37 -18.77 27.05 -13.27
N SER A 38 -20.08 26.97 -13.51
CA SER A 38 -21.06 26.26 -12.67
C SER A 38 -21.26 24.80 -13.09
N LYS A 39 -20.36 24.24 -13.90
CA LYS A 39 -20.41 22.86 -14.40
C LYS A 39 -21.69 22.53 -15.21
N ALA A 40 -22.27 23.52 -15.90
CA ALA A 40 -23.44 23.35 -16.76
C ALA A 40 -23.09 23.50 -18.25
N HIS A 41 -23.77 22.73 -19.10
CA HIS A 41 -23.65 22.83 -20.55
C HIS A 41 -24.19 24.17 -21.06
N GLN A 42 -23.64 24.61 -22.19
CA GLN A 42 -24.00 25.88 -22.81
C GLN A 42 -24.17 25.72 -24.32
N ALA A 43 -24.87 26.66 -24.93
CA ALA A 43 -24.96 26.79 -26.37
C ALA A 43 -24.89 28.26 -26.79
N ILE A 44 -24.51 28.50 -28.04
CA ILE A 44 -24.41 29.83 -28.63
C ILE A 44 -25.27 29.92 -29.89
N ASN A 45 -25.98 31.02 -30.07
CA ASN A 45 -26.58 31.38 -31.34
C ASN A 45 -25.49 31.97 -32.24
N LEU A 46 -25.02 31.24 -33.26
CA LEU A 46 -23.94 31.72 -34.14
C LEU A 46 -24.35 32.93 -35.02
N LYS A 47 -25.64 33.28 -35.11
CA LYS A 47 -26.08 34.50 -35.80
C LYS A 47 -25.91 35.72 -34.92
N THR A 48 -26.35 35.65 -33.66
CA THR A 48 -26.43 36.80 -32.75
C THR A 48 -25.32 36.85 -31.71
N GLY A 49 -24.57 35.77 -31.52
CA GLY A 49 -23.57 35.63 -30.46
C GLY A 49 -24.15 35.39 -29.06
N GLN A 50 -25.48 35.34 -28.90
CA GLN A 50 -26.10 35.10 -27.59
C GLN A 50 -25.79 33.70 -27.07
N ILE A 51 -25.45 33.62 -25.77
CA ILE A 51 -25.15 32.38 -25.06
C ILE A 51 -26.30 32.07 -24.12
N SER A 52 -26.75 30.83 -24.13
CA SER A 52 -27.83 30.34 -23.26
C SER A 52 -27.59 28.91 -22.83
N ALA A 53 -28.47 28.39 -21.98
CA ALA A 53 -28.59 26.94 -21.80
C ALA A 53 -28.96 26.29 -23.15
N PRO A 54 -28.48 25.07 -23.43
CA PRO A 54 -28.86 24.35 -24.64
C PRO A 54 -30.34 23.94 -24.60
N THR A 55 -30.93 23.79 -25.78
CA THR A 55 -32.25 23.20 -25.96
C THR A 55 -32.16 21.68 -26.14
N SER A 56 -33.28 20.96 -26.03
CA SER A 56 -33.36 19.50 -26.25
C SER A 56 -32.88 19.06 -27.63
N THR A 57 -32.89 19.97 -28.61
CA THR A 57 -32.23 19.82 -29.90
C THR A 57 -31.32 21.02 -30.14
N SER A 58 -30.03 20.79 -30.34
CA SER A 58 -29.03 21.82 -30.65
C SER A 58 -28.13 21.32 -31.77
N LEU A 59 -27.63 22.22 -32.61
CA LEU A 59 -26.64 21.90 -33.63
C LEU A 59 -25.27 21.68 -32.97
N GLN A 60 -24.40 20.90 -33.59
CA GLN A 60 -23.06 20.66 -33.10
C GLN A 60 -22.06 20.71 -34.25
N ALA A 61 -20.94 21.38 -34.01
CA ALA A 61 -19.75 21.29 -34.85
C ALA A 61 -18.74 20.36 -34.19
N CYS A 62 -18.13 19.48 -34.98
CA CYS A 62 -17.04 18.62 -34.53
C CYS A 62 -15.71 19.21 -34.99
N LEU A 63 -14.70 19.17 -34.12
CA LEU A 63 -13.34 19.51 -34.52
C LEU A 63 -12.81 18.42 -35.46
N VAL A 64 -12.11 18.83 -36.53
CA VAL A 64 -11.40 17.89 -37.42
C VAL A 64 -10.27 17.18 -36.66
N ASN A 65 -9.55 17.93 -35.82
CA ASN A 65 -8.56 17.40 -34.90
C ASN A 65 -9.13 17.44 -33.48
N ALA A 66 -9.20 16.29 -32.82
CA ALA A 66 -9.66 16.23 -31.43
C ALA A 66 -8.81 17.12 -30.52
N ARG A 67 -9.43 17.71 -29.51
CA ARG A 67 -8.68 18.39 -28.45
C ARG A 67 -7.68 17.42 -27.83
N ASN A 68 -6.50 17.93 -27.48
CA ASN A 68 -5.53 17.14 -26.73
C ASN A 68 -6.04 17.00 -25.29
N VAL A 69 -6.82 15.96 -25.05
CA VAL A 69 -7.42 15.66 -23.74
C VAL A 69 -6.92 14.30 -23.22
N PRO A 70 -6.85 14.11 -21.89
CA PRO A 70 -6.61 12.82 -21.28
C PRO A 70 -7.48 11.72 -21.87
N ALA A 71 -6.85 10.62 -22.28
CA ALA A 71 -7.51 9.38 -22.67
C ALA A 71 -7.06 8.19 -21.84
N SER A 72 -5.88 8.29 -21.21
CA SER A 72 -5.41 7.32 -20.23
C SER A 72 -4.47 7.97 -19.23
N ILE A 73 -4.52 7.49 -17.99
CA ILE A 73 -3.55 7.78 -16.95
C ILE A 73 -2.95 6.47 -16.44
N THR A 74 -1.65 6.46 -16.20
CA THR A 74 -0.95 5.33 -15.57
C THR A 74 -0.26 5.80 -14.30
N LEU A 75 -0.26 4.95 -13.27
CA LEU A 75 0.50 5.10 -12.04
C LEU A 75 1.38 3.86 -11.90
N THR A 76 2.70 4.07 -11.90
CA THR A 76 3.68 2.97 -11.91
C THR A 76 4.72 3.19 -10.83
N SER A 77 5.42 2.12 -10.46
CA SER A 77 6.54 2.16 -9.53
C SER A 77 7.65 1.24 -10.03
N THR A 78 8.90 1.58 -9.74
CA THR A 78 10.03 0.67 -9.93
C THR A 78 10.20 -0.31 -8.76
N ALA A 79 9.48 -0.11 -7.65
CA ALA A 79 9.48 -0.97 -6.47
C ALA A 79 8.32 -1.99 -6.47
N MET A 80 7.80 -2.35 -7.65
CA MET A 80 6.69 -3.28 -7.77
C MET A 80 7.10 -4.71 -7.38
N ASP A 81 6.33 -5.30 -6.47
CA ASP A 81 6.32 -6.74 -6.19
C ASP A 81 5.10 -7.36 -6.89
N ALA A 82 5.36 -8.17 -7.91
CA ALA A 82 4.30 -8.78 -8.71
C ALA A 82 3.46 -9.79 -7.92
N ALA A 83 4.04 -10.48 -6.93
CA ALA A 83 3.32 -11.46 -6.12
C ALA A 83 2.36 -10.78 -5.13
N LYS A 84 2.73 -9.58 -4.65
CA LYS A 84 1.89 -8.77 -3.75
C LYS A 84 0.92 -7.83 -4.50
N GLY A 85 1.11 -7.66 -5.81
CA GLY A 85 0.29 -6.77 -6.64
C GLY A 85 0.36 -5.31 -6.17
N ALA A 86 1.52 -4.88 -5.68
CA ALA A 86 1.72 -3.58 -5.05
C ALA A 86 3.20 -3.15 -5.13
N ALA A 87 3.45 -1.86 -4.98
CA ALA A 87 4.79 -1.35 -4.73
C ALA A 87 5.15 -1.53 -3.26
N VAL A 88 6.37 -1.99 -2.96
CA VAL A 88 6.75 -2.44 -1.61
C VAL A 88 8.04 -1.76 -1.18
N ALA A 89 8.06 -1.25 0.05
CA ALA A 89 9.26 -0.82 0.73
C ALA A 89 9.19 -1.19 2.23
N LYS A 90 10.28 -1.02 2.97
CA LYS A 90 10.23 -1.09 4.42
C LYS A 90 9.67 0.22 4.99
N LYS A 91 9.07 0.15 6.18
CA LYS A 91 8.75 1.33 6.99
C LYS A 91 9.94 2.30 7.03
N GLY A 92 9.70 3.57 6.74
CA GLY A 92 10.74 4.61 6.70
C GLY A 92 11.50 4.75 5.38
N GLU A 93 11.36 3.79 4.45
CA GLU A 93 11.91 3.89 3.10
C GLU A 93 10.91 4.55 2.15
N ALA A 94 11.39 5.01 0.99
CA ALA A 94 10.57 5.68 -0.01
C ALA A 94 10.19 4.73 -1.15
N ILE A 95 8.92 4.76 -1.56
CA ILE A 95 8.43 4.12 -2.79
C ILE A 95 8.41 5.17 -3.91
N PRO A 96 9.18 4.99 -5.00
CA PRO A 96 9.13 5.87 -6.16
C PRO A 96 7.86 5.60 -6.97
N LEU A 97 7.15 6.66 -7.37
CA LEU A 97 5.99 6.57 -8.25
C LEU A 97 6.16 7.47 -9.48
N THR A 98 5.54 7.07 -10.58
CA THR A 98 5.45 7.88 -11.81
C THR A 98 4.02 7.89 -12.32
N VAL A 99 3.46 9.09 -12.41
CA VAL A 99 2.19 9.36 -13.11
C VAL A 99 2.51 9.71 -14.56
N THR A 100 1.75 9.17 -15.50
CA THR A 100 1.84 9.56 -16.91
C THR A 100 0.44 9.72 -17.47
N VAL A 101 0.20 10.84 -18.16
CA VAL A 101 -1.09 11.09 -18.82
C VAL A 101 -0.88 11.15 -20.33
N LYS A 102 -1.70 10.40 -21.07
CA LYS A 102 -1.63 10.31 -22.53
C LYS A 102 -2.97 10.62 -23.16
N ASN A 103 -2.92 11.17 -24.38
CA ASN A 103 -4.09 11.40 -25.21
C ASN A 103 -4.54 10.12 -25.94
N ARG A 104 -5.60 10.22 -26.75
CA ARG A 104 -6.16 9.09 -27.52
C ARG A 104 -5.19 8.49 -28.54
N ALA A 105 -4.20 9.25 -28.98
CA ALA A 105 -3.15 8.77 -29.88
C ALA A 105 -1.98 8.10 -29.11
N GLY A 106 -2.06 8.00 -27.78
CA GLY A 106 -1.01 7.42 -26.94
C GLY A 106 0.17 8.38 -26.69
N VAL A 107 0.06 9.65 -27.07
CA VAL A 107 1.10 10.67 -26.90
C VAL A 107 0.97 11.29 -25.50
N PRO A 108 2.07 11.41 -24.74
CA PRO A 108 2.05 12.10 -23.45
C PRO A 108 1.60 13.55 -23.55
N ILE A 109 0.82 14.01 -22.58
CA ILE A 109 0.29 15.39 -22.53
C ILE A 109 1.02 16.16 -21.44
N ALA A 110 1.70 17.24 -21.81
CA ALA A 110 2.34 18.15 -20.88
C ALA A 110 1.35 19.11 -20.20
N ASN A 111 1.66 19.51 -18.96
CA ASN A 111 0.86 20.42 -18.13
C ASN A 111 -0.59 19.95 -17.92
N GLU A 112 -0.81 18.64 -17.96
CA GLU A 112 -2.14 18.05 -17.83
C GLU A 112 -2.48 17.86 -16.34
N PRO A 113 -3.60 18.42 -15.86
CA PRO A 113 -4.02 18.24 -14.48
C PRO A 113 -4.35 16.78 -14.14
N PHE A 114 -3.88 16.34 -12.99
CA PHE A 114 -4.26 15.05 -12.40
C PHE A 114 -4.40 15.16 -10.89
N THR A 115 -4.94 14.10 -10.31
CA THR A 115 -5.06 13.94 -8.86
C THR A 115 -4.49 12.60 -8.42
N LEU A 116 -3.91 12.56 -7.22
CA LEU A 116 -3.60 11.34 -6.49
C LEU A 116 -4.43 11.33 -5.21
N LYS A 117 -5.34 10.36 -5.10
CA LYS A 117 -6.22 10.19 -3.94
C LYS A 117 -5.74 9.01 -3.11
N ARG A 118 -5.61 9.22 -1.80
CA ARG A 118 -5.33 8.15 -0.84
C ARG A 118 -6.60 7.37 -0.51
N GLY A 119 -6.52 6.05 -0.54
CA GLY A 119 -7.56 5.13 -0.09
C GLY A 119 -7.50 4.84 1.41
N ASP A 120 -8.19 3.78 1.82
CA ASP A 120 -8.02 3.21 3.17
C ASP A 120 -6.70 2.45 3.26
N ALA A 121 -6.14 2.42 4.47
CA ALA A 121 -5.00 1.57 4.80
C ALA A 121 -5.51 0.29 5.44
N ASN A 122 -5.12 -0.86 4.88
CA ASN A 122 -5.55 -2.17 5.32
C ASN A 122 -4.36 -3.00 5.82
N ASP A 123 -4.63 -3.91 6.74
CA ASP A 123 -3.69 -4.96 7.11
C ASP A 123 -3.56 -6.02 5.99
N ARG A 124 -2.87 -7.14 6.24
CA ARG A 124 -2.68 -8.19 5.23
C ARG A 124 -3.95 -9.00 4.96
N LEU A 125 -4.92 -8.94 5.88
CA LEU A 125 -6.22 -9.59 5.78
C LEU A 125 -7.29 -8.70 5.11
N ASP A 126 -6.86 -7.57 4.54
CA ASP A 126 -7.71 -6.55 3.92
C ASP A 126 -8.71 -5.90 4.90
N ILE A 127 -8.37 -5.89 6.20
CA ILE A 127 -9.15 -5.23 7.23
C ILE A 127 -8.63 -3.80 7.39
N LYS A 128 -9.55 -2.85 7.31
CA LYS A 128 -9.26 -1.43 7.51
C LYS A 128 -8.62 -1.17 8.87
N TYR A 129 -7.44 -0.57 8.85
CA TYR A 129 -6.73 -0.16 10.03
C TYR A 129 -7.33 1.11 10.63
N THR A 130 -7.68 1.08 11.91
CA THR A 130 -8.33 2.21 12.62
C THR A 130 -7.77 2.45 14.03
N TRP A 131 -6.74 1.71 14.44
CA TRP A 131 -6.32 1.63 15.84
C TRP A 131 -5.32 2.70 16.27
N ASN A 132 -4.52 3.22 15.34
CA ASN A 132 -3.56 4.29 15.59
C ASN A 132 -3.71 5.33 14.48
N THR A 133 -3.85 6.60 14.86
CA THR A 133 -4.12 7.70 13.94
C THR A 133 -2.92 8.17 13.13
N THR A 134 -1.70 7.66 13.39
CA THR A 134 -0.49 8.06 12.66
C THR A 134 0.24 6.89 12.01
N ALA A 135 -0.17 5.64 12.28
CA ALA A 135 0.51 4.48 11.71
C ALA A 135 0.25 4.37 10.20
N ASP A 136 -0.87 4.91 9.70
CA ASP A 136 -1.25 4.89 8.29
C ASP A 136 -0.93 6.20 7.54
N ASP A 137 -0.31 7.18 8.19
CA ASP A 137 0.01 8.47 7.57
C ASP A 137 1.01 8.31 6.43
N LEU A 138 0.59 8.71 5.22
CA LEU A 138 1.48 8.78 4.07
C LEU A 138 2.02 10.20 3.91
N THR A 139 3.30 10.30 3.57
CA THR A 139 3.90 11.54 3.05
C THR A 139 4.15 11.35 1.57
N LEU A 140 3.47 12.14 0.74
CA LEU A 140 3.65 12.17 -0.71
C LEU A 140 4.53 13.39 -1.06
N GLN A 141 5.62 13.16 -1.75
CA GLN A 141 6.49 14.22 -2.25
C GLN A 141 6.53 14.16 -3.77
N GLU A 142 6.06 15.22 -4.43
CA GLU A 142 6.32 15.44 -5.86
C GLU A 142 7.80 15.84 -6.03
N LEU A 143 8.48 15.22 -6.98
CA LEU A 143 9.86 15.52 -7.34
C LEU A 143 9.92 16.32 -8.63
N THR A 144 9.09 15.95 -9.61
CA THR A 144 8.92 16.68 -10.87
C THR A 144 7.43 16.69 -11.25
N PRO A 145 6.93 17.76 -11.87
CA PRO A 145 7.66 18.96 -12.30
C PRO A 145 7.85 20.03 -11.21
N SER A 146 7.09 20.02 -10.12
CA SER A 146 7.08 21.08 -9.11
C SER A 146 7.25 20.55 -7.69
N PRO A 147 8.49 20.48 -7.15
CA PRO A 147 8.76 19.88 -5.85
C PRO A 147 7.84 20.39 -4.73
N THR A 148 6.97 19.52 -4.24
CA THR A 148 5.97 19.84 -3.20
C THR A 148 5.72 18.61 -2.35
N THR A 149 5.59 18.80 -1.04
CA THR A 149 5.26 17.73 -0.11
C THR A 149 3.83 17.90 0.40
N LYS A 150 3.10 16.77 0.47
CA LYS A 150 1.74 16.69 0.99
C LYS A 150 1.63 15.54 1.98
N SER A 151 1.24 15.87 3.21
CA SER A 151 0.77 14.88 4.17
C SER A 151 -0.62 14.38 3.77
N MET A 152 -0.78 13.07 3.73
CA MET A 152 -1.98 12.34 3.34
C MET A 152 -2.34 11.42 4.52
N THR A 153 -2.91 12.00 5.57
CA THR A 153 -3.15 11.36 6.87
C THR A 153 -4.50 10.67 6.98
N ALA A 154 -5.39 10.91 6.02
CA ALA A 154 -6.73 10.32 6.03
C ALA A 154 -7.14 9.83 4.64
N SER A 155 -8.00 8.81 4.65
CA SER A 155 -8.67 8.32 3.46
C SER A 155 -9.44 9.46 2.78
N GLY A 156 -9.32 9.52 1.45
CA GLY A 156 -9.89 10.61 0.66
C GLY A 156 -9.08 11.90 0.63
N ASN A 157 -7.93 11.99 1.31
CA ASN A 157 -6.98 13.06 1.03
C ASN A 157 -6.57 13.02 -0.45
N VAL A 158 -6.45 14.20 -1.05
CA VAL A 158 -6.14 14.37 -2.47
C VAL A 158 -4.94 15.31 -2.61
N PHE A 159 -3.99 14.89 -3.42
CA PHE A 159 -2.99 15.75 -4.04
C PHE A 159 -3.44 16.10 -5.45
N SER A 160 -3.27 17.36 -5.85
CA SER A 160 -3.56 17.84 -7.20
C SER A 160 -2.27 18.39 -7.79
N GLY A 161 -1.92 17.92 -8.98
CA GLY A 161 -0.71 18.31 -9.69
C GLY A 161 -0.93 18.43 -11.20
N VAL A 162 0.15 18.71 -11.92
CA VAL A 162 0.17 18.75 -13.38
C VAL A 162 1.36 17.95 -13.89
N THR A 163 1.23 17.30 -15.04
CA THR A 163 2.37 16.64 -15.69
C THR A 163 3.40 17.65 -16.18
N GLY A 164 4.67 17.25 -16.21
CA GLY A 164 5.78 18.00 -16.79
C GLY A 164 5.78 17.99 -18.32
N ALA A 165 6.84 18.53 -18.91
CA ALA A 165 6.99 18.68 -20.36
C ALA A 165 6.96 17.35 -21.15
N ASP A 166 7.32 16.24 -20.51
CA ASP A 166 7.30 14.88 -21.07
C ASP A 166 5.97 14.14 -20.82
N GLY A 167 4.99 14.81 -20.22
CA GLY A 167 3.70 14.26 -19.83
C GLY A 167 3.74 13.33 -18.62
N THR A 168 4.79 13.43 -17.79
CA THR A 168 4.92 12.67 -16.54
C THR A 168 5.03 13.57 -15.31
N ALA A 169 4.72 13.01 -14.14
CA ALA A 169 5.06 13.58 -12.85
C ALA A 169 5.62 12.47 -11.95
N THR A 170 6.70 12.75 -11.23
CA THR A 170 7.41 11.76 -10.41
C THR A 170 7.28 12.07 -8.93
N PHE A 171 7.20 11.04 -8.11
CA PHE A 171 6.94 11.15 -6.69
C PHE A 171 7.76 10.16 -5.88
N THR A 172 7.90 10.46 -4.59
CA THR A 172 8.15 9.47 -3.55
C THR A 172 6.98 9.43 -2.58
N VAL A 173 6.69 8.24 -2.07
CA VAL A 173 5.74 8.01 -0.97
C VAL A 173 6.47 7.35 0.18
N ASN A 174 6.27 7.86 1.39
CA ASN A 174 6.84 7.33 2.63
C ASN A 174 5.72 7.07 3.64
N GLN A 175 5.95 6.09 4.51
CA GLN A 175 5.10 5.79 5.67
C GLN A 175 5.99 5.45 6.87
N ASP A 176 6.36 6.47 7.63
CA ASP A 176 7.34 6.35 8.72
C ASP A 176 6.72 5.78 10.00
N GLY A 177 5.39 5.83 10.13
CA GLY A 177 4.62 5.33 11.27
C GLY A 177 4.19 3.86 11.17
N SER A 178 4.34 3.23 9.99
CA SER A 178 3.71 1.94 9.62
C SER A 178 3.76 0.83 10.69
N VAL A 179 2.70 0.03 10.73
CA VAL A 179 2.63 -1.26 11.44
C VAL A 179 2.58 -2.45 10.46
N GLY A 180 2.80 -2.22 9.16
CA GLY A 180 2.69 -3.24 8.12
C GLY A 180 1.38 -3.13 7.35
N LEU A 181 1.18 -2.04 6.62
CA LEU A 181 -0.10 -1.71 5.97
C LEU A 181 0.04 -1.62 4.45
N LYS A 182 -1.07 -1.90 3.75
CA LYS A 182 -1.27 -1.62 2.33
C LYS A 182 -2.24 -0.45 2.18
N THR A 183 -1.86 0.57 1.42
CA THR A 183 -2.73 1.71 1.10
C THR A 183 -2.85 1.86 -0.40
N GLU A 184 -4.07 2.05 -0.91
CA GLU A 184 -4.26 2.31 -2.33
C GLU A 184 -4.10 3.78 -2.67
N LEU A 185 -3.45 4.07 -3.79
CA LEU A 185 -3.39 5.40 -4.40
C LEU A 185 -4.11 5.36 -5.74
N THR A 186 -5.15 6.17 -5.88
CA THR A 186 -5.90 6.33 -7.13
C THR A 186 -5.41 7.57 -7.87
N ALA A 187 -4.81 7.38 -9.04
CA ALA A 187 -4.51 8.47 -9.96
C ALA A 187 -5.70 8.72 -10.88
N SER A 188 -6.13 9.96 -11.04
CA SER A 188 -7.21 10.34 -11.97
C SER A 188 -6.84 11.57 -12.80
N ALA A 189 -7.13 11.55 -14.10
CA ALA A 189 -7.10 12.71 -14.98
C ALA A 189 -8.44 12.87 -15.69
N THR A 190 -8.92 14.11 -15.77
CA THR A 190 -10.23 14.45 -16.35
C THR A 190 -10.05 15.47 -17.45
N GLY A 191 -10.26 15.06 -18.70
CA GLY A 191 -10.26 15.98 -19.85
C GLY A 191 -11.63 16.59 -20.15
N ASP A 192 -12.67 15.75 -20.07
CA ASP A 192 -14.07 16.09 -20.29
C ASP A 192 -14.87 15.41 -19.17
N VAL A 193 -15.91 16.06 -18.64
CA VAL A 193 -16.69 15.60 -17.47
C VAL A 193 -17.25 14.18 -17.60
N THR A 194 -17.32 13.66 -18.83
CA THR A 194 -17.82 12.32 -19.15
C THR A 194 -16.72 11.27 -19.34
N GLN A 195 -15.45 11.66 -19.39
CA GLN A 195 -14.29 10.78 -19.63
C GLN A 195 -13.22 11.01 -18.57
N SER A 196 -13.56 10.67 -17.33
CA SER A 196 -12.55 10.47 -16.29
C SER A 196 -11.80 9.18 -16.58
N THR A 197 -10.48 9.23 -16.53
CA THR A 197 -9.62 8.05 -16.60
C THR A 197 -8.92 7.91 -15.27
N ASN A 198 -8.89 6.69 -14.73
CA ASN A 198 -8.28 6.42 -13.45
C ASN A 198 -7.51 5.11 -13.45
N THR A 199 -6.60 4.99 -12.51
CA THR A 199 -5.81 3.80 -12.24
C THR A 199 -5.50 3.75 -10.74
N VAL A 200 -5.29 2.54 -10.22
CA VAL A 200 -5.03 2.30 -8.80
C VAL A 200 -3.73 1.54 -8.66
N LEU A 201 -2.89 1.96 -7.72
CA LEU A 201 -1.69 1.25 -7.32
C LEU A 201 -1.66 1.14 -5.80
N GLY A 202 -1.49 -0.08 -5.29
CA GLY A 202 -1.26 -0.32 -3.86
C GLY A 202 0.18 -0.04 -3.50
N VAL A 203 0.39 0.64 -2.37
CA VAL A 203 1.71 0.81 -1.73
C VAL A 203 1.72 0.06 -0.40
N ILE A 204 2.77 -0.73 -0.14
CA ILE A 204 2.94 -1.53 1.07
C ILE A 204 4.21 -1.08 1.78
N PHE A 205 4.09 -0.75 3.07
CA PHE A 205 5.23 -0.45 3.93
C PHE A 205 5.34 -1.51 5.01
N THR A 206 6.26 -2.46 4.78
CA THR A 206 6.45 -3.65 5.61
C THR A 206 7.16 -3.34 6.94
N VAL A 207 6.91 -4.15 7.97
CA VAL A 207 7.58 -4.04 9.29
C VAL A 207 8.39 -5.28 9.66
N ILE A 208 9.47 -5.10 10.40
CA ILE A 208 10.37 -6.19 10.81
C ILE A 208 9.72 -7.15 11.82
N THR A 209 8.69 -6.70 12.54
CA THR A 209 8.03 -7.47 13.60
C THR A 209 6.90 -8.37 13.13
N SER A 210 6.62 -8.39 11.83
CA SER A 210 5.70 -9.34 11.17
C SER A 210 6.48 -10.12 10.11
N PRO A 211 6.20 -11.42 9.90
CA PRO A 211 6.84 -12.19 8.84
C PRO A 211 6.23 -11.92 7.47
N ASP A 212 7.00 -12.17 6.40
CA ASP A 212 6.44 -12.18 5.04
C ASP A 212 5.74 -13.51 4.75
N SER A 213 4.68 -13.79 5.51
CA SER A 213 3.87 -15.00 5.41
C SER A 213 2.44 -14.65 5.03
N SER A 214 1.80 -15.44 4.16
CA SER A 214 0.38 -15.30 3.85
C SER A 214 -0.53 -15.50 5.06
N TYR A 215 0.00 -16.05 6.16
CA TYR A 215 -0.71 -16.26 7.41
C TYR A 215 -0.59 -15.11 8.41
N ALA A 216 0.28 -14.13 8.13
CA ALA A 216 0.47 -12.95 8.98
C ALA A 216 -0.77 -12.03 8.96
N GLU A 217 -1.04 -11.37 10.07
CA GLU A 217 -2.06 -10.31 10.15
C GLU A 217 -1.58 -9.04 9.45
N PHE A 218 -0.28 -8.71 9.51
CA PHE A 218 0.29 -7.49 8.94
C PHE A 218 1.34 -7.76 7.86
N TRP A 219 1.61 -6.74 7.03
CA TRP A 219 2.64 -6.82 5.99
C TRP A 219 4.04 -6.73 6.61
N GLY A 220 4.78 -7.83 6.49
CA GLY A 220 6.02 -8.03 7.22
C GLY A 220 7.26 -8.25 6.36
N HIS A 221 8.42 -8.15 7.00
CA HIS A 221 9.72 -8.58 6.44
C HIS A 221 10.63 -9.23 7.51
N MET A 222 10.07 -9.76 8.59
CA MET A 222 10.81 -10.56 9.57
C MET A 222 11.52 -11.71 8.83
N PRO A 223 12.82 -11.92 9.04
CA PRO A 223 13.51 -13.08 8.50
C PRO A 223 12.97 -14.36 9.15
N ASP A 224 12.67 -15.35 8.32
CA ASP A 224 12.22 -16.67 8.79
C ASP A 224 13.32 -17.40 9.56
N THR A 225 14.59 -17.08 9.31
CA THR A 225 15.72 -17.73 9.98
C THR A 225 16.77 -16.74 10.46
N LEU A 226 17.45 -17.10 11.55
CA LEU A 226 18.63 -16.39 12.08
C LEU A 226 19.73 -17.40 12.38
N THR A 227 20.98 -17.02 12.13
CA THR A 227 22.15 -17.84 12.47
C THR A 227 22.84 -17.30 13.72
N VAL A 228 23.04 -18.15 14.72
CA VAL A 228 23.73 -17.83 15.98
C VAL A 228 24.70 -18.97 16.29
N ASP A 229 26.00 -18.68 16.43
CA ASP A 229 27.04 -19.69 16.67
C ASP A 229 27.04 -20.86 15.67
N GLY A 230 26.83 -20.56 14.39
CA GLY A 230 26.77 -21.56 13.33
C GLY A 230 25.50 -22.41 13.34
N VAL A 231 24.57 -22.14 14.27
CA VAL A 231 23.26 -22.80 14.33
C VAL A 231 22.22 -21.91 13.66
N THR A 232 21.53 -22.46 12.66
CA THR A 232 20.42 -21.76 12.00
C THR A 232 19.11 -22.09 12.70
N LEU A 233 18.42 -21.08 13.18
CA LEU A 233 17.14 -21.17 13.89
C LEU A 233 16.04 -20.58 13.04
N HIS A 234 14.90 -21.26 12.97
CA HIS A 234 13.68 -20.70 12.43
C HIS A 234 12.96 -19.86 13.48
N ARG A 235 12.31 -18.77 13.07
CA ARG A 235 11.45 -17.94 13.93
C ARG A 235 10.34 -18.78 14.56
N PRO A 236 9.71 -18.33 15.65
CA PRO A 236 8.46 -18.93 16.09
C PRO A 236 7.44 -18.94 14.96
N LEU A 237 6.62 -19.99 14.92
CA LEU A 237 5.55 -20.08 13.94
C LEU A 237 4.37 -19.19 14.37
N LEU A 238 3.66 -18.63 13.40
CA LEU A 238 2.33 -18.11 13.63
C LEU A 238 1.39 -19.26 13.99
N MET A 239 0.32 -18.96 14.73
CA MET A 239 -0.66 -19.98 15.11
C MET A 239 -1.28 -20.69 13.89
N LYS A 240 -1.48 -19.95 12.79
CA LYS A 240 -2.01 -20.48 11.53
C LYS A 240 -0.98 -21.31 10.73
N GLU A 241 0.31 -21.20 11.07
CA GLU A 241 1.38 -22.02 10.50
C GLU A 241 1.62 -23.30 11.30
N ALA A 242 1.10 -23.37 12.53
CA ALA A 242 1.38 -24.46 13.44
C ALA A 242 0.77 -25.80 12.97
N PRO A 243 1.46 -26.93 13.19
CA PRO A 243 0.90 -28.26 12.94
C PRO A 243 -0.30 -28.54 13.85
N ALA A 244 -1.10 -29.54 13.47
CA ALA A 244 -2.25 -29.97 14.24
C ALA A 244 -1.87 -30.34 15.69
N GLY A 245 -2.72 -29.92 16.63
CA GLY A 245 -2.54 -30.17 18.06
C GLY A 245 -1.97 -28.98 18.85
N ALA A 246 -1.51 -27.92 18.18
CA ALA A 246 -1.22 -26.65 18.83
C ALA A 246 -2.49 -26.03 19.43
N THR A 247 -2.49 -25.75 20.74
CA THR A 247 -3.64 -25.21 21.46
C THR A 247 -3.41 -23.84 22.09
N ASP A 248 -2.14 -23.48 22.33
CA ASP A 248 -1.77 -22.27 23.06
C ASP A 248 -1.01 -21.29 22.16
N SER A 249 -1.34 -20.01 22.30
CA SER A 249 -0.72 -18.93 21.54
C SER A 249 -0.58 -17.66 22.38
N ARG A 250 0.24 -16.71 21.90
CA ARG A 250 0.32 -15.36 22.44
C ARG A 250 0.27 -14.33 21.32
N LYS A 251 -0.48 -13.26 21.56
CA LYS A 251 -0.52 -12.10 20.67
C LYS A 251 0.62 -11.17 21.06
N GLU A 252 1.51 -10.89 20.11
CA GLU A 252 2.65 -10.01 20.28
C GLU A 252 3.01 -9.36 18.95
N ASN A 253 3.31 -8.06 18.96
CA ASN A 253 3.60 -7.26 17.77
C ASN A 253 2.51 -7.37 16.68
N ASN A 254 1.25 -7.44 17.13
CA ASN A 254 0.06 -7.62 16.30
C ASN A 254 -0.05 -8.96 15.55
N GLU A 255 0.84 -9.90 15.83
CA GLU A 255 0.79 -11.25 15.30
C GLU A 255 0.41 -12.25 16.40
N THR A 256 -0.20 -13.37 16.01
CA THR A 256 -0.56 -14.45 16.93
C THR A 256 0.41 -15.62 16.77
N TRP A 257 1.32 -15.80 17.73
CA TRP A 257 2.41 -16.77 17.71
C TRP A 257 2.05 -18.05 18.47
N VAL A 258 2.41 -19.20 17.93
CA VAL A 258 2.24 -20.48 18.62
C VAL A 258 3.19 -20.58 19.81
N SER A 259 2.74 -21.24 20.87
CA SER A 259 3.57 -21.55 22.03
C SER A 259 3.61 -23.04 22.30
N VAL A 260 4.69 -23.50 22.93
CA VAL A 260 4.96 -24.91 23.23
C VAL A 260 5.24 -25.07 24.72
N TYR A 261 4.76 -26.17 25.33
CA TYR A 261 5.06 -26.45 26.72
C TYR A 261 6.50 -26.93 26.91
N THR A 262 7.19 -26.42 27.94
CA THR A 262 8.59 -26.72 28.28
C THR A 262 8.76 -28.08 28.97
N LYS A 263 8.11 -29.12 28.44
CA LYS A 263 8.23 -30.53 28.86
C LYS A 263 8.27 -31.43 27.62
N ALA A 264 8.54 -32.72 27.80
CA ALA A 264 8.61 -33.67 26.69
C ALA A 264 8.05 -35.04 27.10
N ASP A 265 6.73 -35.09 27.35
CA ASP A 265 6.00 -36.32 27.67
C ASP A 265 5.07 -36.78 26.53
N GLY A 266 4.88 -35.96 25.50
CA GLY A 266 4.06 -36.31 24.33
C GLY A 266 2.56 -36.32 24.59
N THR A 267 2.11 -35.81 25.74
CA THR A 267 0.68 -35.77 26.08
C THR A 267 -0.01 -34.54 25.50
N ILE A 268 0.69 -33.41 25.39
CA ILE A 268 0.16 -32.13 24.88
C ILE A 268 1.05 -31.57 23.76
N TYR A 269 0.80 -30.34 23.31
CA TYR A 269 1.69 -29.64 22.37
C TYR A 269 2.97 -29.17 23.08
N ASP A 270 3.86 -30.12 23.31
CA ASP A 270 5.11 -29.96 24.04
C ASP A 270 6.32 -30.17 23.13
N MET A 271 7.52 -30.19 23.70
CA MET A 271 8.76 -30.30 22.91
C MET A 271 8.89 -31.61 22.15
N SER A 272 8.17 -32.68 22.51
CA SER A 272 8.21 -33.94 21.77
C SER A 272 7.40 -33.88 20.46
N LYS A 273 6.42 -32.98 20.36
CA LYS A 273 5.54 -32.79 19.20
C LYS A 273 5.86 -31.56 18.37
N ASN A 274 6.96 -30.88 18.67
CA ASN A 274 7.38 -29.65 18.00
C ASN A 274 8.86 -29.74 17.63
N CYS A 275 9.31 -28.97 16.64
CA CYS A 275 10.68 -29.00 16.09
C CYS A 275 11.21 -30.39 15.69
N GLY A 276 10.35 -31.38 15.42
CA GLY A 276 10.80 -32.77 15.19
C GLY A 276 11.28 -33.50 16.45
N GLY A 277 10.92 -33.00 17.64
CA GLY A 277 11.32 -33.52 18.94
C GLY A 277 12.33 -32.61 19.64
N VAL A 278 12.70 -32.98 20.88
CA VAL A 278 13.60 -32.22 21.76
C VAL A 278 14.93 -31.87 21.08
N ALA A 279 15.46 -32.77 20.25
CA ALA A 279 16.72 -32.57 19.52
C ALA A 279 16.67 -31.42 18.50
N GLY A 280 15.48 -31.01 18.04
CA GLY A 280 15.31 -29.88 17.16
C GLY A 280 15.18 -28.52 17.87
N PHE A 281 15.33 -28.48 19.19
CA PHE A 281 15.42 -27.22 19.94
C PHE A 281 16.88 -26.83 20.18
N PRO A 282 17.21 -25.52 20.18
CA PRO A 282 18.56 -25.04 20.44
C PRO A 282 18.94 -25.24 21.91
N ALA A 283 20.23 -25.42 22.16
CA ALA A 283 20.76 -25.39 23.52
C ALA A 283 20.56 -24.00 24.15
N LYS A 284 20.41 -23.93 25.47
CA LYS A 284 20.16 -22.65 26.17
C LYS A 284 21.26 -21.62 25.90
N GLY A 285 22.52 -22.04 25.73
CA GLY A 285 23.64 -21.14 25.45
C GLY A 285 23.49 -20.37 24.14
N VAL A 286 22.88 -20.99 23.11
CA VAL A 286 22.59 -20.33 21.83
C VAL A 286 21.53 -19.24 22.03
N LEU A 287 20.48 -19.54 22.81
CA LEU A 287 19.44 -18.58 23.14
C LEU A 287 19.95 -17.45 24.06
N GLU A 288 20.81 -17.77 25.03
CA GLU A 288 21.45 -16.78 25.89
C GLU A 288 22.33 -15.83 25.07
N LYS A 289 23.08 -16.35 24.10
CA LYS A 289 23.82 -15.50 23.16
C LYS A 289 22.90 -14.63 22.30
N MET A 290 21.83 -15.22 21.76
CA MET A 290 20.82 -14.50 20.99
C MET A 290 20.19 -13.35 21.79
N ARG A 291 19.98 -13.55 23.10
CA ARG A 291 19.58 -12.51 24.05
C ARG A 291 20.69 -11.48 24.24
N ASP A 292 21.89 -11.90 24.63
CA ASP A 292 22.96 -10.99 25.06
C ASP A 292 23.44 -10.08 23.92
N GLU A 293 23.44 -10.61 22.68
CA GLU A 293 23.75 -9.86 21.45
C GLU A 293 22.52 -9.20 20.82
N GLN A 294 21.34 -9.30 21.44
CA GLN A 294 20.08 -8.69 20.99
C GLN A 294 19.66 -9.08 19.57
N ILE A 295 20.04 -10.26 19.11
CA ILE A 295 19.81 -10.74 17.74
C ILE A 295 18.30 -10.87 17.47
N ALA A 296 17.53 -11.45 18.39
CA ALA A 296 16.09 -11.63 18.24
C ALA A 296 15.36 -10.29 18.09
N VAL A 297 15.66 -9.35 18.99
CA VAL A 297 15.05 -8.01 19.04
C VAL A 297 15.39 -7.22 17.77
N ALA A 298 16.65 -7.22 17.35
CA ALA A 298 17.09 -6.52 16.14
C ALA A 298 16.43 -7.07 14.86
N ASN A 299 16.00 -8.33 14.88
CA ASN A 299 15.36 -9.00 13.74
C ASN A 299 13.84 -9.20 13.94
N GLY A 300 13.24 -8.50 14.90
CA GLY A 300 11.79 -8.42 15.07
C GLY A 300 11.10 -9.66 15.62
N TRP A 301 11.86 -10.71 16.01
CA TRP A 301 11.28 -11.89 16.65
C TRP A 301 10.57 -11.50 17.96
N PRO A 302 9.47 -12.16 18.34
CA PRO A 302 8.75 -11.83 19.57
C PRO A 302 9.62 -12.16 20.79
N THR A 303 9.77 -11.24 21.74
CA THR A 303 10.63 -11.40 22.92
C THR A 303 9.99 -10.94 24.24
N ILE A 304 8.77 -10.42 24.20
CA ILE A 304 8.13 -9.74 25.33
C ILE A 304 7.24 -10.70 26.12
N SER A 305 6.38 -11.46 25.44
CA SER A 305 5.29 -12.19 26.10
C SER A 305 5.73 -13.50 26.73
N LEU A 306 6.70 -14.19 26.11
CA LEU A 306 7.16 -15.52 26.51
C LEU A 306 8.67 -15.67 26.36
N PRO A 307 9.30 -16.52 27.21
CA PRO A 307 10.66 -16.98 26.97
C PRO A 307 10.70 -18.03 25.85
N TYR A 308 11.90 -18.29 25.33
CA TYR A 308 12.16 -19.33 24.34
C TYR A 308 12.57 -20.64 25.01
N VAL A 309 12.04 -21.74 24.51
CA VAL A 309 12.30 -23.08 25.02
C VAL A 309 13.62 -23.61 24.47
N SER A 310 14.44 -24.21 25.34
CA SER A 310 15.72 -24.81 24.96
C SER A 310 15.70 -26.34 25.09
N SER A 311 16.58 -27.03 24.38
CA SER A 311 16.82 -28.47 24.56
C SER A 311 17.65 -28.80 25.81
N THR A 312 18.08 -27.80 26.58
CA THR A 312 18.88 -28.03 27.78
C THR A 312 18.00 -28.44 28.96
N PRO A 313 18.20 -29.63 29.55
CA PRO A 313 17.41 -30.07 30.69
C PRO A 313 17.72 -29.26 31.95
N GLY A 314 16.68 -29.00 32.76
CA GLY A 314 16.83 -28.57 34.15
C GLY A 314 17.00 -29.78 35.08
N THR A 315 16.83 -29.59 36.40
CA THR A 315 16.68 -30.72 37.33
C THR A 315 15.43 -31.52 36.99
N TYR A 316 14.38 -30.81 36.54
CA TYR A 316 13.20 -31.36 35.92
C TYR A 316 12.90 -30.55 34.65
N ASN A 317 12.21 -31.14 33.68
CA ASN A 317 11.79 -30.44 32.46
C ASN A 317 12.95 -29.72 31.74
N TYR A 318 12.66 -28.66 30.98
CA TYR A 318 13.63 -27.99 30.12
C TYR A 318 13.79 -26.50 30.46
N CYS A 319 15.02 -26.00 30.33
CA CYS A 319 15.32 -24.59 30.55
C CYS A 319 14.66 -23.71 29.49
N ARG A 320 14.31 -22.48 29.89
CA ARG A 320 13.74 -21.43 29.05
C ARG A 320 14.53 -20.13 29.22
N VAL A 321 14.71 -19.38 28.13
CA VAL A 321 15.51 -18.16 28.11
C VAL A 321 14.63 -16.99 27.66
N SER A 322 14.52 -15.94 28.47
CA SER A 322 13.91 -14.68 28.03
C SER A 322 14.86 -13.96 27.08
N LEU A 323 14.45 -13.72 25.83
CA LEU A 323 15.28 -13.04 24.83
C LEU A 323 15.22 -11.52 24.91
N ALA A 324 14.40 -10.96 25.81
CA ALA A 324 14.41 -9.52 26.09
C ALA A 324 15.76 -9.09 26.70
N LYS A 325 16.16 -7.84 26.49
CA LYS A 325 17.38 -7.28 27.07
C LYS A 325 17.40 -7.42 28.60
N GLY A 326 18.42 -8.10 29.12
CA GLY A 326 18.54 -8.39 30.56
C GLY A 326 17.58 -9.48 31.06
N GLY A 327 16.91 -10.21 30.16
CA GLY A 327 16.03 -11.31 30.49
C GLY A 327 16.76 -12.49 31.15
N ALA A 328 16.10 -13.12 32.12
CA ALA A 328 16.68 -14.24 32.85
C ALA A 328 16.59 -15.56 32.07
N THR A 329 17.54 -16.46 32.35
CA THR A 329 17.43 -17.89 32.04
C THR A 329 16.83 -18.60 33.25
N HIS A 330 15.82 -19.43 33.00
CA HIS A 330 15.17 -20.22 34.03
C HIS A 330 15.31 -21.70 33.71
N CYS A 331 15.90 -22.46 34.63
CA CYS A 331 16.00 -23.92 34.56
C CYS A 331 15.17 -24.53 35.69
N PRO A 332 14.15 -25.37 35.37
CA PRO A 332 13.23 -25.85 36.41
C PRO A 332 13.88 -26.76 37.44
N THR A 333 13.46 -26.60 38.70
CA THR A 333 13.95 -27.39 39.86
C THR A 333 12.89 -28.31 40.46
N THR A 334 11.65 -28.26 39.97
CA THR A 334 10.53 -29.13 40.37
C THR A 334 9.82 -29.71 39.14
N ASN A 335 9.19 -30.88 39.28
CA ASN A 335 8.52 -31.58 38.17
C ASN A 335 7.32 -30.84 37.58
N ASN A 336 6.64 -30.00 38.38
CA ASN A 336 5.48 -29.21 37.97
C ASN A 336 5.84 -27.85 37.35
N ASP A 337 7.13 -27.47 37.36
CA ASP A 337 7.59 -26.25 36.70
C ASP A 337 7.82 -26.53 35.21
N PHE A 338 6.70 -26.53 34.49
CA PHE A 338 6.64 -26.46 33.04
C PHE A 338 5.63 -25.39 32.65
N THR A 339 6.00 -24.51 31.72
CA THR A 339 5.14 -23.43 31.22
C THR A 339 5.15 -23.47 29.70
N ILE A 340 4.34 -22.63 29.07
CA ILE A 340 4.48 -22.39 27.64
C ILE A 340 5.68 -21.45 27.37
N GLY A 341 6.26 -21.55 26.18
CA GLY A 341 7.29 -20.68 25.64
C GLY A 341 7.25 -20.65 24.11
N TYR A 342 8.02 -19.75 23.49
CA TYR A 342 8.23 -19.77 22.04
C TYR A 342 9.23 -20.84 21.63
N ALA A 343 9.09 -21.38 20.43
CA ALA A 343 10.01 -22.35 19.84
C ALA A 343 10.83 -21.70 18.73
N ALA A 344 12.15 -21.76 18.83
CA ALA A 344 13.07 -21.39 17.75
C ALA A 344 13.72 -22.66 17.19
N CYS A 345 13.03 -23.36 16.29
CA CYS A 345 13.46 -24.69 15.85
C CYS A 345 14.77 -24.63 15.05
N LEU A 346 15.63 -25.64 15.21
CA LEU A 346 16.80 -25.84 14.35
C LEU A 346 16.33 -26.09 12.92
N VAL A 347 16.92 -25.37 11.95
CA VAL A 347 16.79 -25.71 10.54
C VAL A 347 17.78 -26.83 10.27
N GLN A 348 17.29 -28.05 10.08
CA GLN A 348 18.15 -29.16 9.69
C GLN A 348 18.67 -28.92 8.26
N PRO A 349 19.95 -29.24 7.99
CA PRO A 349 20.51 -29.15 6.65
C PRO A 349 19.86 -30.11 5.65
#